data_AF-A0A950D1C5-F1
#
_entry.id   AF-A0A950D1C5-F1
#
_cell.length_a   1.000
_cell.length_b   1.000
_cell.length_c   1.000
_cell.angle_alpha   90.00
_cell.angle_beta   90.00
_cell.angle_gamma   90.00
#
_symmetry.space_group_name_H-M   'P 1'
#
loop_
_entity.id
_entity.type
_entity.pdbx_description
1 polymer ?
#
loop_
_entity_poly.entity_id
_entity_poly.type
_entity_poly.pdbx_seq_one_letter_code
_entity_poly.pdbx_strand_id
1 'polypeptide(L)'
;MSTATTVPAPVFDWKRWPESEALIENWIESALAGNAFAATLSERMPAETSARFQDWVDHLVVSDRPGLGRRLDGLGFVRQAAMYTVGVPVHAHENGIFPRVALASGSGPEVREVALKVESVADFSRAHDLGLEIEGYALGPYRVGRIPGERTSLAVVERRGYAGFEPFPGELAREGRMRPHAARDALAARDLWLARRRRFDDDAEGFDATEATLARMIELAGSVDLACHLVFEVERAYWQSR
;
A
#
# COMPACT_ATOMS: atom_id res chain seq x y z
N MET A 1 17.46 1.41 -48.44
CA MET A 1 17.51 1.97 -47.08
C MET A 1 16.07 2.24 -46.67
N SER A 2 15.56 1.49 -45.70
CA SER A 2 14.20 1.65 -45.19
C SER A 2 14.25 2.63 -44.02
N THR A 3 13.62 3.79 -44.18
CA THR A 3 13.49 4.80 -43.13
C THR A 3 12.49 4.31 -42.09
N ALA A 4 12.97 3.95 -40.91
CA ALA A 4 12.12 3.67 -39.76
C ALA A 4 11.31 4.92 -39.43
N THR A 5 9.98 4.81 -39.49
CA THR A 5 9.05 5.86 -39.09
C THR A 5 9.13 5.99 -37.57
N THR A 6 9.73 7.07 -37.09
CA THR A 6 9.78 7.43 -35.67
C THR A 6 8.36 7.76 -35.21
N VAL A 7 7.75 6.88 -34.42
CA VAL A 7 6.47 7.18 -33.77
C VAL A 7 6.76 8.27 -32.72
N PRO A 8 6.06 9.43 -32.74
CA PRO A 8 6.25 10.45 -31.72
C PRO A 8 5.90 9.90 -30.34
N ALA A 9 6.70 10.25 -29.34
CA ALA A 9 6.45 9.84 -27.96
C ALA A 9 5.07 10.36 -27.51
N PRO A 10 4.30 9.57 -26.73
CA PRO A 10 3.01 10.02 -26.22
C PRO A 10 3.20 11.28 -25.37
N VAL A 11 2.41 12.32 -25.67
CA VAL A 11 2.38 13.54 -24.88
C VAL A 11 1.60 13.24 -23.60
N PHE A 12 2.28 13.27 -22.46
CA PHE A 12 1.65 13.08 -21.16
C PHE A 12 0.99 14.38 -20.71
N ASP A 13 -0.33 14.37 -20.53
CA ASP A 13 -1.11 15.53 -20.08
C ASP A 13 -1.26 15.52 -18.54
N TRP A 14 -0.52 16.39 -17.85
CA TRP A 14 -0.58 16.53 -16.40
C TRP A 14 -1.88 17.23 -15.98
N LYS A 15 -2.92 16.44 -15.72
CA LYS A 15 -4.21 16.94 -15.23
C LYS A 15 -4.25 16.99 -13.69
N ARG A 16 -4.84 18.07 -13.16
CA ARG A 16 -5.21 18.19 -11.74
C ARG A 16 -6.63 17.68 -11.49
N TRP A 17 -6.89 17.18 -10.29
CA TRP A 17 -8.17 16.56 -9.90
C TRP A 17 -8.71 17.13 -8.57
N PRO A 18 -8.99 18.45 -8.49
CA PRO A 18 -9.34 19.11 -7.23
C PRO A 18 -10.68 18.62 -6.65
N GLU A 19 -11.64 18.23 -7.48
CA GLU A 19 -12.91 17.68 -7.00
C GLU A 19 -12.74 16.28 -6.39
N SER A 20 -11.82 15.48 -6.93
CA SER A 20 -11.46 14.16 -6.40
C SER A 20 -10.71 14.32 -5.07
N GLU A 21 -9.76 15.25 -5.01
CA GLU A 21 -9.03 15.60 -3.80
C GLU A 21 -9.97 16.06 -2.69
N ALA A 22 -10.85 17.04 -2.96
CA ALA A 22 -11.82 17.53 -1.99
C ALA A 22 -12.77 16.42 -1.50
N LEU A 23 -13.18 15.48 -2.37
CA LEU A 23 -14.00 14.34 -1.93
C LEU A 23 -13.25 13.46 -0.93
N ILE A 24 -12.00 13.11 -1.23
CA ILE A 24 -11.17 12.26 -0.37
C ILE A 24 -10.87 12.96 0.95
N GLU A 25 -10.51 14.25 0.93
CA GLU A 25 -10.22 15.04 2.13
C GLU A 25 -11.44 15.09 3.06
N ASN A 26 -12.63 15.37 2.53
CA ASN A 26 -13.87 15.36 3.32
C ASN A 26 -14.15 13.99 3.97
N TRP A 27 -13.85 12.88 3.29
CA TRP A 27 -13.99 11.55 3.89
C TRP A 27 -12.95 11.27 4.96
N ILE A 28 -11.70 11.69 4.76
CA ILE A 28 -10.66 11.55 5.79
C ILE A 28 -11.03 12.37 7.02
N GLU A 29 -11.48 13.63 6.87
CA GLU A 29 -11.95 14.47 7.98
C GLU A 29 -13.12 13.81 8.74
N SER A 30 -14.10 13.28 8.01
CA SER A 30 -15.23 12.55 8.59
C SER A 30 -14.77 11.31 9.38
N ALA A 31 -13.77 10.59 8.87
CA ALA A 31 -13.18 9.44 9.54
C ALA A 31 -12.42 9.82 10.82
N LEU A 32 -11.62 10.89 10.79
CA LEU A 32 -10.91 11.41 11.96
C LEU A 32 -11.91 11.85 13.04
N ALA A 33 -12.99 12.51 12.65
CA ALA A 33 -14.10 12.86 13.56
C ALA A 33 -14.90 11.65 14.06
N GLY A 34 -14.62 10.44 13.56
CA GLY A 34 -15.23 9.18 13.97
C GLY A 34 -14.28 8.25 14.74
N ASN A 35 -13.03 8.66 14.96
CA ASN A 35 -12.02 7.88 15.66
C ASN A 35 -11.04 8.80 16.42
N ALA A 36 -11.22 8.93 17.74
CA ALA A 36 -10.39 9.81 18.55
C ALA A 36 -8.88 9.50 18.48
N PHE A 37 -8.48 8.23 18.42
CA PHE A 37 -7.08 7.84 18.28
C PHE A 37 -6.50 8.33 16.96
N ALA A 38 -7.21 8.13 15.85
CA ALA A 38 -6.77 8.59 14.53
C ALA A 38 -6.67 10.13 14.47
N ALA A 39 -7.61 10.85 15.08
CA ALA A 39 -7.57 12.30 15.17
C ALA A 39 -6.31 12.80 15.90
N THR A 40 -6.04 12.27 17.10
CA THR A 40 -4.83 12.63 17.86
C THR A 40 -3.55 12.25 17.11
N LEU A 41 -3.53 11.11 16.42
CA LEU A 41 -2.39 10.73 15.58
C LEU A 41 -2.19 11.75 14.45
N SER A 42 -3.26 12.12 13.75
CA SER A 42 -3.23 13.10 12.66
C SER A 42 -2.67 14.47 13.11
N GLU A 43 -3.05 14.93 14.29
CA GLU A 43 -2.53 16.18 14.87
C GLU A 43 -1.02 16.14 15.15
N ARG A 44 -0.50 14.97 15.54
CA ARG A 44 0.91 14.78 15.90
C ARG A 44 1.82 14.59 14.69
N MET A 45 1.34 13.94 13.64
CA MET A 45 2.15 13.56 12.48
C MET A 45 2.94 14.71 11.83
N PRO A 46 2.39 15.93 11.62
CA PRO A 46 3.18 17.03 11.06
C PRO A 46 4.43 17.36 11.89
N ALA A 47 4.31 17.34 13.22
CA ALA A 47 5.42 17.64 14.12
C ALA A 47 6.42 16.48 14.25
N GLU A 48 5.92 15.24 14.24
CA GLU A 48 6.74 14.05 14.49
C GLU A 48 7.41 13.49 13.21
N THR A 49 6.77 13.66 12.05
CA THR A 49 7.20 13.03 10.79
C THR A 49 7.28 14.00 9.61
N SER A 50 6.91 15.28 9.78
CA SER A 50 6.80 16.25 8.67
C SER A 50 5.89 15.79 7.53
N ALA A 51 4.92 14.92 7.84
CA ALA A 51 3.95 14.40 6.88
C ALA A 51 2.52 14.58 7.42
N ARG A 52 1.53 14.61 6.52
CA ARG A 52 0.12 14.67 6.89
C ARG A 52 -0.46 13.26 6.95
N PHE A 53 -1.47 13.05 7.79
CA PHE A 53 -2.19 11.78 7.86
C PHE A 53 -2.71 11.32 6.50
N GLN A 54 -3.27 12.24 5.71
CA GLN A 54 -3.81 11.96 4.37
C GLN A 54 -2.78 11.40 3.38
N ASP A 55 -1.50 11.75 3.54
CA ASP A 55 -0.42 11.28 2.67
C ASP A 55 -0.11 9.78 2.93
N TRP A 56 -0.62 9.22 4.03
CA TRP A 56 -0.37 7.85 4.49
C TRP A 56 -1.61 6.95 4.39
N VAL A 57 -2.75 7.49 3.94
CA VAL A 57 -3.98 6.70 3.81
C VAL A 57 -3.84 5.69 2.68
N ASP A 58 -3.96 4.40 3.02
CA ASP A 58 -3.92 3.28 2.08
C ASP A 58 -5.23 3.19 1.27
N HIS A 59 -6.35 3.19 1.99
CA HIS A 59 -7.68 3.11 1.42
C HIS A 59 -8.75 3.60 2.40
N LEU A 60 -9.95 3.79 1.87
CA LEU A 60 -11.17 4.13 2.61
C LEU A 60 -12.24 3.07 2.35
N VAL A 61 -12.97 2.69 3.38
CA VAL A 61 -14.22 1.92 3.25
C VAL A 61 -15.38 2.85 3.52
N VAL A 62 -16.14 3.15 2.47
CA VAL A 62 -17.27 4.09 2.51
C VAL A 62 -18.58 3.35 2.26
N SER A 63 -19.65 3.83 2.88
CA SER A 63 -20.99 3.27 2.68
C SER A 63 -21.46 3.53 1.25
N ASP A 64 -21.88 2.48 0.56
CA ASP A 64 -22.42 2.58 -0.80
C ASP A 64 -23.80 3.24 -0.78
N ARG A 65 -23.84 4.53 -1.14
CA ARG A 65 -25.07 5.33 -1.24
C ARG A 65 -25.53 5.39 -2.70
N PRO A 66 -26.85 5.50 -2.98
CA PRO A 66 -27.34 5.59 -4.34
C PRO A 66 -26.62 6.67 -5.16
N GLY A 67 -26.06 6.27 -6.31
CA GLY A 67 -25.34 7.16 -7.21
C GLY A 67 -23.86 7.38 -6.90
N LEU A 68 -23.33 6.86 -5.78
CA LEU A 68 -21.93 7.06 -5.39
C LEU A 68 -20.94 6.47 -6.40
N GLY A 69 -21.18 5.24 -6.88
CA GLY A 69 -20.34 4.63 -7.93
C GLY A 69 -20.24 5.51 -9.19
N ARG A 70 -21.38 6.01 -9.69
CA ARG A 70 -21.40 6.92 -10.86
C ARG A 70 -20.68 8.24 -10.58
N ARG A 71 -20.78 8.76 -9.36
CA ARG A 71 -20.03 9.97 -8.95
C ARG A 71 -18.52 9.71 -8.98
N LEU A 72 -18.08 8.57 -8.47
CA LEU A 72 -16.67 8.15 -8.53
C LEU A 72 -16.18 8.02 -9.97
N ASP A 73 -16.96 7.39 -10.85
CA ASP A 73 -16.63 7.29 -12.29
C ASP A 73 -16.42 8.68 -12.91
N GLY A 74 -17.32 9.63 -12.62
CA GLY A 74 -17.23 11.01 -13.10
C GLY A 74 -16.02 11.79 -12.54
N LEU A 75 -15.46 11.34 -11.42
CA LEU A 75 -14.27 11.89 -10.77
C LEU A 75 -12.97 11.17 -11.17
N GLY A 76 -13.03 10.26 -12.15
CA GLY A 76 -11.83 9.57 -12.67
C GLY A 76 -11.42 8.32 -11.88
N PHE A 77 -12.26 7.86 -10.94
CA PHE A 77 -12.08 6.56 -10.31
C PHE A 77 -12.64 5.45 -11.20
N VAL A 78 -11.94 4.33 -11.26
CA VAL A 78 -12.31 3.16 -12.06
C VAL A 78 -12.37 1.94 -11.15
N ARG A 79 -13.42 1.14 -11.33
CA ARG A 79 -13.61 -0.12 -10.62
C ARG A 79 -12.44 -1.08 -10.90
N GLN A 80 -11.88 -1.63 -9.84
CA GLN A 80 -10.77 -2.56 -9.86
C GLN A 80 -11.27 -4.02 -9.90
N ALA A 81 -10.40 -4.92 -10.37
CA ALA A 81 -10.66 -6.36 -10.33
C ALA A 81 -10.64 -6.89 -8.89
N ALA A 82 -9.68 -6.43 -8.08
CA ALA A 82 -9.57 -6.78 -6.67
C ALA A 82 -10.78 -6.26 -5.87
N MET A 83 -11.21 -7.06 -4.91
CA MET A 83 -12.28 -6.69 -3.97
C MET A 83 -11.70 -6.44 -2.57
N TYR A 84 -12.36 -5.60 -1.78
CA TYR A 84 -11.95 -5.36 -0.39
C TYR A 84 -12.29 -6.58 0.49
N THR A 85 -13.49 -7.11 0.28
CA THR A 85 -13.96 -8.41 0.75
C THR A 85 -15.03 -8.90 -0.23
N VAL A 86 -15.57 -10.10 -0.02
CA VAL A 86 -16.56 -10.70 -0.92
C VAL A 86 -17.73 -9.74 -1.17
N GLY A 87 -17.89 -9.33 -2.43
CA GLY A 87 -18.98 -8.46 -2.86
C GLY A 87 -18.80 -6.97 -2.57
N VAL A 88 -17.64 -6.53 -2.06
CA VAL A 88 -17.34 -5.11 -1.80
C VAL A 88 -16.40 -4.58 -2.89
N PRO A 89 -16.92 -3.85 -3.90
CA PRO A 89 -16.11 -3.37 -5.01
C PRO A 89 -15.15 -2.26 -4.57
N VAL A 90 -13.95 -2.29 -5.15
CA VAL A 90 -12.91 -1.28 -4.94
C VAL A 90 -12.78 -0.42 -6.19
N HIS A 91 -12.58 0.88 -6.00
CA HIS A 91 -12.31 1.84 -7.05
C HIS A 91 -10.96 2.50 -6.79
N ALA A 92 -10.19 2.75 -7.84
CA ALA A 92 -8.92 3.46 -7.78
C ALA A 92 -8.89 4.53 -8.86
N HIS A 93 -8.19 5.63 -8.59
CA HIS A 93 -8.05 6.70 -9.55
C HIS A 93 -6.84 6.44 -10.46
N GLU A 94 -7.05 6.37 -11.78
CA GLU A 94 -5.98 5.96 -12.73
C GLU A 94 -4.96 7.07 -13.01
N ASN A 95 -5.37 8.33 -12.85
CA ASN A 95 -4.61 9.50 -13.29
C ASN A 95 -4.13 10.39 -12.13
N GLY A 96 -4.14 9.87 -10.90
CA GLY A 96 -3.88 10.63 -9.68
C GLY A 96 -3.57 9.70 -8.53
N ILE A 97 -2.76 10.18 -7.58
CA ILE A 97 -2.35 9.40 -6.41
C ILE A 97 -3.37 9.66 -5.30
N PHE A 98 -4.44 8.87 -5.30
CA PHE A 98 -5.47 8.89 -4.26
C PHE A 98 -5.58 7.53 -3.57
N PRO A 99 -6.01 7.48 -2.30
CA PRO A 99 -6.38 6.23 -1.66
C PRO A 99 -7.42 5.47 -2.46
N ARG A 100 -7.38 4.14 -2.37
CA ARG A 100 -8.43 3.30 -2.97
C ARG A 100 -9.72 3.42 -2.17
N VAL A 101 -10.86 3.24 -2.84
CA VAL A 101 -12.19 3.41 -2.23
C VAL A 101 -12.98 2.13 -2.35
N ALA A 102 -13.28 1.49 -1.23
CA ALA A 102 -14.15 0.32 -1.14
C ALA A 102 -15.59 0.75 -0.82
N LEU A 103 -16.56 0.29 -1.61
CA LEU A 103 -17.98 0.63 -1.44
C LEU A 103 -18.72 -0.49 -0.68
N ALA A 104 -18.93 -0.31 0.61
CA ALA A 104 -19.58 -1.28 1.47
C ALA A 104 -21.09 -1.03 1.57
N SER A 105 -21.91 -2.04 1.24
CA SER A 105 -23.36 -1.96 1.40
C SER A 105 -23.80 -2.01 2.88
N GLY A 106 -25.04 -1.61 3.14
CA GLY A 106 -25.68 -1.72 4.46
C GLY A 106 -25.88 -0.38 5.17
N SER A 107 -26.40 -0.45 6.40
CA SER A 107 -26.56 0.73 7.27
C SER A 107 -25.26 1.03 8.03
N GLY A 108 -25.02 2.29 8.36
CA GLY A 108 -23.81 2.72 9.05
C GLY A 108 -23.41 4.16 8.73
N PRO A 109 -22.27 4.62 9.29
CA PRO A 109 -21.71 5.92 8.99
C PRO A 109 -21.26 6.01 7.53
N GLU A 110 -21.07 7.22 7.04
CA GLU A 110 -20.59 7.44 5.67
C GLU A 110 -19.22 6.81 5.45
N VAL A 111 -18.28 7.03 6.36
CA VAL A 111 -16.95 6.39 6.34
C VAL A 111 -16.89 5.36 7.46
N ARG A 112 -16.73 4.09 7.11
CA ARG A 112 -16.73 2.95 8.04
C ARG A 112 -15.35 2.60 8.54
N GLU A 113 -14.36 2.71 7.66
CA GLU A 113 -12.96 2.45 7.98
C GLU A 113 -12.08 3.43 7.20
N VAL A 114 -11.07 3.98 7.87
CA VAL A 114 -9.92 4.62 7.25
C VAL A 114 -8.71 3.74 7.50
N ALA A 115 -7.98 3.40 6.45
CA ALA A 115 -6.79 2.57 6.57
C ALA A 115 -5.53 3.41 6.44
N LEU A 116 -4.67 3.37 7.45
CA LEU A 116 -3.36 3.98 7.45
C LEU A 116 -2.32 2.94 7.03
N LYS A 117 -1.55 3.24 5.99
CA LYS A 117 -0.43 2.41 5.59
C LYS A 117 0.72 2.57 6.59
N VAL A 118 1.26 1.44 7.02
CA VAL A 118 2.48 1.35 7.81
C VAL A 118 3.45 0.32 7.21
N GLU A 119 4.68 0.36 7.69
CA GLU A 119 5.75 -0.57 7.35
C GLU A 119 5.59 -1.88 8.10
N SER A 120 5.12 -1.81 9.35
CA SER A 120 4.96 -2.95 10.25
C SER A 120 3.81 -2.67 11.22
N VAL A 121 2.76 -3.50 11.18
CA VAL A 121 1.63 -3.38 12.13
C VAL A 121 2.11 -3.60 13.56
N ALA A 122 3.08 -4.51 13.74
CA ALA A 122 3.64 -4.82 15.06
C ALA A 122 4.43 -3.62 15.63
N ASP A 123 5.26 -2.96 14.83
CA ASP A 123 6.01 -1.79 15.29
C ASP A 123 5.10 -0.61 15.58
N PHE A 124 4.08 -0.39 14.74
CA PHE A 124 3.05 0.61 15.01
C PHE A 124 2.33 0.32 16.33
N SER A 125 1.88 -0.92 16.52
CA SER A 125 1.19 -1.33 17.75
C SER A 125 2.07 -1.13 18.99
N ARG A 126 3.38 -1.46 18.90
CA ARG A 126 4.34 -1.27 19.98
C ARG A 126 4.60 0.22 20.26
N ALA A 127 4.78 1.04 19.22
CA ALA A 127 5.09 2.46 19.35
C ALA A 127 3.95 3.25 20.00
N HIS A 128 2.72 2.77 19.87
CA HIS A 128 1.52 3.40 20.41
C HIS A 128 0.90 2.65 21.60
N ASP A 129 1.57 1.62 22.12
CA ASP A 129 1.12 0.80 23.25
C ASP A 129 -0.31 0.24 23.11
N LEU A 130 -0.61 -0.31 21.93
CA LEU A 130 -1.97 -0.70 21.55
C LEU A 130 -2.32 -2.17 21.77
N GLY A 131 -1.32 -3.07 21.78
CA GLY A 131 -1.54 -4.51 21.88
C GLY A 131 -2.48 -5.10 20.81
N LEU A 132 -2.35 -4.65 19.55
CA LEU A 132 -3.27 -5.02 18.47
C LEU A 132 -3.19 -6.52 18.15
N GLU A 133 -4.36 -7.12 17.91
CA GLU A 133 -4.43 -8.39 17.19
C GLU A 133 -4.07 -8.14 15.71
N ILE A 134 -3.10 -8.91 15.21
CA ILE A 134 -2.63 -8.77 13.84
C ILE A 134 -3.21 -9.91 13.00
N GLU A 135 -4.12 -9.54 12.09
CA GLU A 135 -4.66 -10.45 11.09
C GLU A 135 -3.67 -10.61 9.93
N GLY A 136 -3.50 -11.85 9.47
CA GLY A 136 -2.63 -12.23 8.38
C GLY A 136 -1.36 -12.95 8.83
N TYR A 137 -0.74 -13.69 7.90
CA TYR A 137 0.44 -14.50 8.23
C TYR A 137 1.67 -13.65 8.53
N ALA A 138 2.55 -14.19 9.37
CA ALA A 138 3.88 -13.63 9.55
C ALA A 138 4.62 -13.54 8.21
N LEU A 139 5.17 -12.36 7.92
CA LEU A 139 5.77 -12.01 6.63
C LEU A 139 4.81 -12.12 5.43
N GLY A 140 3.51 -12.18 5.69
CA GLY A 140 2.48 -12.21 4.66
C GLY A 140 2.42 -10.91 3.85
N PRO A 141 1.87 -10.98 2.63
CA PRO A 141 1.78 -9.84 1.71
C PRO A 141 0.82 -8.74 2.17
N TYR A 142 -0.16 -9.08 3.00
CA TYR A 142 -1.11 -8.15 3.62
C TYR A 142 -1.30 -8.53 5.09
N ARG A 143 -1.12 -7.57 5.98
CA ARG A 143 -1.40 -7.73 7.40
C ARG A 143 -2.13 -6.49 7.90
N VAL A 144 -3.06 -6.67 8.82
CA VAL A 144 -3.88 -5.57 9.33
C VAL A 144 -4.12 -5.73 10.82
N GLY A 145 -4.04 -4.61 11.55
CA GLY A 145 -4.56 -4.48 12.91
C GLY A 145 -5.62 -3.39 12.92
N ARG A 146 -6.65 -3.52 13.76
CA ARG A 146 -7.78 -2.57 13.79
C ARG A 146 -7.95 -1.93 15.15
N ILE A 147 -8.17 -0.63 15.14
CA ILE A 147 -8.48 0.19 16.31
C ILE A 147 -9.93 0.65 16.15
N PRO A 148 -10.87 0.13 16.97
CA PRO A 148 -12.26 0.60 16.96
C PRO A 148 -12.32 2.10 17.26
N GLY A 149 -13.25 2.80 16.61
CA GLY A 149 -13.57 4.19 16.93
C GLY A 149 -15.04 4.35 17.28
N GLU A 150 -15.46 5.58 17.55
CA GLU A 150 -16.83 5.93 17.93
C GLU A 150 -17.81 5.69 16.78
N ARG A 151 -17.37 5.96 15.55
CA ARG A 151 -18.14 5.74 14.31
C ARG A 151 -17.31 5.06 13.24
N THR A 152 -16.03 5.38 13.15
CA THR A 152 -15.13 4.93 12.10
C THR A 152 -14.00 4.10 12.72
N SER A 153 -13.73 2.94 12.15
CA SER A 153 -12.56 2.14 12.53
C SER A 153 -11.29 2.68 11.86
N LEU A 154 -10.16 2.60 12.56
CA LEU A 154 -8.85 2.82 11.97
C LEU A 154 -8.22 1.45 11.72
N ALA A 155 -7.98 1.12 10.45
CA ALA A 155 -7.14 -0.01 10.08
C ALA A 155 -5.69 0.44 9.95
N VAL A 156 -4.76 -0.34 10.48
CA VAL A 156 -3.33 -0.17 10.35
C VAL A 156 -2.83 -1.27 9.44
N VAL A 157 -2.35 -0.90 8.26
CA VAL A 157 -2.16 -1.83 7.14
C VAL A 157 -0.69 -1.93 6.75
N GLU A 158 -0.16 -3.15 6.77
CA GLU A 158 1.14 -3.51 6.24
C GLU A 158 0.98 -4.23 4.90
N ARG A 159 1.68 -3.74 3.87
CA ARG A 159 1.68 -4.32 2.51
C ARG A 159 3.09 -4.64 2.06
N ARG A 160 3.29 -5.86 1.55
CA ARG A 160 4.56 -6.32 0.98
C ARG A 160 4.41 -6.66 -0.49
N GLY A 161 4.38 -5.60 -1.31
CA GLY A 161 4.25 -5.72 -2.75
C GLY A 161 2.90 -6.28 -3.22
N TYR A 162 1.82 -6.14 -2.44
CA TYR A 162 0.51 -6.71 -2.77
C TYR A 162 -0.62 -5.69 -2.72
N ALA A 163 -1.45 -5.73 -3.75
CA ALA A 163 -2.50 -4.77 -4.01
C ALA A 163 -3.90 -5.22 -3.55
N GLY A 164 -4.13 -6.49 -3.23
CA GLY A 164 -5.41 -6.97 -2.70
C GLY A 164 -5.57 -6.72 -1.20
N PHE A 165 -6.68 -7.12 -0.61
CA PHE A 165 -7.07 -6.74 0.77
C PHE A 165 -7.20 -7.92 1.72
N GLU A 166 -6.83 -9.11 1.26
CA GLU A 166 -7.07 -10.36 1.96
C GLU A 166 -5.88 -10.72 2.86
N PRO A 167 -6.07 -10.85 4.19
CA PRO A 167 -4.99 -11.24 5.09
C PRO A 167 -4.70 -12.76 5.05
N PHE A 168 -5.65 -13.56 4.58
CA PHE A 168 -5.61 -15.03 4.58
C PHE A 168 -5.76 -15.59 3.15
N PRO A 169 -5.53 -16.90 2.93
CA PRO A 169 -5.41 -17.46 1.60
C PRO A 169 -6.74 -17.34 0.83
N GLY A 170 -6.72 -16.53 -0.22
CA GLY A 170 -7.81 -16.34 -1.18
C GLY A 170 -7.23 -16.13 -2.58
N GLU A 171 -7.34 -14.91 -3.11
CA GLU A 171 -6.60 -14.46 -4.30
C GLU A 171 -5.09 -14.67 -4.11
N LEU A 172 -4.58 -14.47 -2.90
CA LEU A 172 -3.19 -14.73 -2.52
C LEU A 172 -2.70 -16.15 -2.82
N ALA A 173 -3.56 -17.16 -2.62
CA ALA A 173 -3.23 -18.54 -2.93
C ALA A 173 -3.25 -18.78 -4.45
N ARG A 174 -4.22 -18.19 -5.17
CA ARG A 174 -4.29 -18.25 -6.64
C ARG A 174 -3.08 -17.60 -7.31
N GLU A 175 -2.56 -16.53 -6.74
CA GLU A 175 -1.38 -15.81 -7.23
C GLU A 175 -0.05 -16.49 -6.83
N GLY A 176 -0.08 -17.61 -6.10
CA GLY A 176 1.14 -18.31 -5.67
C GLY A 176 1.96 -17.54 -4.61
N ARG A 177 1.40 -16.47 -4.03
CA ARG A 177 2.07 -15.62 -3.03
C ARG A 177 2.12 -16.26 -1.64
N MET A 178 1.40 -17.37 -1.44
CA MET A 178 1.27 -18.09 -0.17
C MET A 178 1.79 -19.54 -0.27
N ARG A 179 2.91 -19.75 -0.98
CA ARG A 179 3.59 -21.05 -1.02
C ARG A 179 4.09 -21.43 0.39
N PRO A 180 4.17 -22.72 0.75
CA PRO A 180 4.63 -23.17 2.07
C PRO A 180 6.00 -22.59 2.50
N HIS A 181 6.87 -22.28 1.54
CA HIS A 181 8.21 -21.74 1.79
C HIS A 181 8.33 -20.23 1.52
N ALA A 182 7.24 -19.52 1.20
CA ALA A 182 7.28 -18.12 0.80
C ALA A 182 7.93 -17.21 1.86
N ALA A 183 7.63 -17.42 3.14
CA ALA A 183 8.25 -16.67 4.24
C ALA A 183 9.77 -16.91 4.33
N ARG A 184 10.20 -18.17 4.20
CA ARG A 184 11.63 -18.54 4.19
C ARG A 184 12.34 -17.92 2.98
N ASP A 185 11.74 -18.02 1.81
CA ASP A 185 12.34 -17.55 0.57
C ASP A 185 12.40 -16.00 0.54
N ALA A 186 11.42 -15.31 1.13
CA ALA A 186 11.45 -13.86 1.33
C ALA A 186 12.59 -13.43 2.27
N LEU A 187 12.81 -14.15 3.38
CA LEU A 187 13.96 -13.91 4.26
C LEU A 187 15.29 -14.14 3.54
N ALA A 188 15.41 -15.23 2.78
CA ALA A 188 16.60 -15.51 2.00
C ALA A 188 16.88 -14.44 0.93
N ALA A 189 15.83 -13.95 0.24
CA ALA A 189 15.92 -12.85 -0.71
C ALA A 189 16.38 -11.54 -0.05
N ARG A 190 15.84 -11.25 1.15
CA ARG A 190 16.24 -10.10 1.97
C ARG A 190 17.71 -10.18 2.37
N ASP A 191 18.16 -11.33 2.87
CA ASP A 191 19.54 -11.54 3.31
C ASP A 191 20.52 -11.46 2.13
N LEU A 192 20.14 -11.99 0.97
CA LEU A 192 20.91 -11.86 -0.27
C LEU A 192 21.16 -10.39 -0.63
N TRP A 193 20.12 -9.55 -0.57
CA TRP A 193 20.25 -8.13 -0.89
C TRP A 193 21.03 -7.37 0.20
N LEU A 194 20.79 -7.68 1.47
CA LEU A 194 21.48 -7.06 2.60
C LEU A 194 23.00 -7.31 2.53
N ALA A 195 23.41 -8.52 2.18
CA ALA A 195 24.81 -8.93 2.10
C ALA A 195 25.53 -8.48 0.81
N ARG A 196 24.84 -7.79 -0.12
CA ARG A 196 25.43 -7.41 -1.40
C ARG A 196 26.66 -6.52 -1.21
N ARG A 197 27.69 -6.72 -2.05
CA ARG A 197 28.83 -5.80 -2.13
C ARG A 197 28.32 -4.45 -2.66
N ARG A 198 28.75 -3.36 -2.02
CA ARG A 198 28.32 -1.98 -2.33
C ARG A 198 29.43 -1.09 -2.86
N ARG A 199 30.69 -1.51 -2.74
CA ARG A 199 31.86 -0.75 -3.17
C ARG A 199 32.64 -1.56 -4.19
N PHE A 200 32.82 -0.96 -5.36
CA PHE A 200 33.57 -1.49 -6.48
C PHE A 200 34.56 -0.41 -6.91
N ASP A 201 35.64 -0.82 -7.57
CA ASP A 201 36.64 0.12 -8.08
C ASP A 201 36.17 0.74 -9.41
N ASP A 202 35.26 0.06 -10.11
CA ASP A 202 34.63 0.48 -11.35
C ASP A 202 33.09 0.46 -11.23
N ASP A 203 32.45 1.49 -11.77
CA ASP A 203 30.99 1.65 -11.68
C ASP A 203 30.26 0.58 -12.49
N ALA A 204 30.75 0.22 -13.68
CA ALA A 204 30.11 -0.80 -14.52
C ALA A 204 30.13 -2.18 -13.85
N GLU A 205 31.25 -2.57 -13.20
CA GLU A 205 31.30 -3.77 -12.36
C GLU A 205 30.23 -3.73 -11.25
N GLY A 206 30.04 -2.57 -10.64
CA GLY A 206 29.03 -2.38 -9.60
C GLY A 206 27.59 -2.53 -10.10
N PHE A 207 27.28 -2.02 -11.29
CA PHE A 207 25.97 -2.21 -11.93
C PHE A 207 25.73 -3.69 -12.26
N ASP A 208 26.67 -4.34 -12.95
CA ASP A 208 26.55 -5.76 -13.33
C ASP A 208 26.33 -6.67 -12.10
N ALA A 209 27.12 -6.46 -11.04
CA ALA A 209 26.98 -7.23 -9.80
C ALA A 209 25.64 -6.99 -9.08
N THR A 210 25.12 -5.76 -9.15
CA THR A 210 23.83 -5.40 -8.55
C THR A 210 22.68 -6.01 -9.34
N GLU A 211 22.70 -5.94 -10.67
CA GLU A 211 21.69 -6.54 -11.54
C GLU A 211 21.65 -8.06 -11.39
N ALA A 212 22.82 -8.72 -11.36
CA ALA A 212 22.90 -10.16 -11.14
C ALA A 212 22.36 -10.58 -9.76
N THR A 213 22.53 -9.74 -8.74
CA THR A 213 21.97 -9.97 -7.40
C THR A 213 20.46 -9.75 -7.38
N LEU A 214 19.97 -8.71 -8.06
CA LEU A 214 18.55 -8.41 -8.17
C LEU A 214 17.79 -9.52 -8.90
N ALA A 215 18.35 -10.07 -9.98
CA ALA A 215 17.75 -11.18 -10.72
C ALA A 215 17.53 -12.41 -9.83
N ARG A 216 18.55 -12.80 -9.05
CA ARG A 216 18.45 -13.90 -8.08
C ARG A 216 17.45 -13.61 -6.95
N MET A 217 17.39 -12.36 -6.49
CA MET A 217 16.45 -11.93 -5.46
C MET A 217 15.00 -12.03 -5.95
N ILE A 218 14.71 -11.61 -7.18
CA ILE A 218 13.38 -11.72 -7.79
C ILE A 218 12.95 -13.19 -7.89
N GLU A 219 13.86 -14.07 -8.30
CA GLU A 219 13.60 -15.51 -8.37
C GLU A 219 13.26 -16.10 -6.99
N LEU A 220 14.05 -15.79 -5.96
CA LEU A 220 13.80 -16.24 -4.59
C LEU A 220 12.48 -15.70 -4.03
N ALA A 221 12.23 -14.39 -4.17
CA ALA A 221 10.99 -13.78 -3.72
C ALA A 221 9.76 -14.34 -4.47
N GLY A 222 9.95 -14.83 -5.70
CA GLY A 222 8.88 -15.32 -6.56
C GLY A 222 7.90 -14.22 -7.02
N SER A 223 8.28 -12.95 -6.84
CA SER A 223 7.49 -11.78 -7.20
C SER A 223 8.41 -10.56 -7.31
N VAL A 224 8.29 -9.83 -8.43
CA VAL A 224 8.97 -8.55 -8.63
C VAL A 224 8.53 -7.53 -7.58
N ASP A 225 7.23 -7.46 -7.28
CA ASP A 225 6.69 -6.51 -6.30
C ASP A 225 7.25 -6.76 -4.89
N LEU A 226 7.31 -8.03 -4.48
CA LEU A 226 7.88 -8.41 -3.19
C LEU A 226 9.39 -8.13 -3.16
N ALA A 227 10.12 -8.47 -4.23
CA ALA A 227 11.53 -8.14 -4.33
C ALA A 227 11.78 -6.63 -4.20
N CYS A 228 11.02 -5.79 -4.94
CA CYS A 228 11.07 -4.34 -4.82
C CYS A 228 10.81 -3.85 -3.39
N HIS A 229 9.76 -4.38 -2.74
CA HIS A 229 9.46 -4.05 -1.35
C HIS A 229 10.65 -4.36 -0.42
N LEU A 230 11.21 -5.57 -0.53
CA LEU A 230 12.34 -6.00 0.28
C LEU A 230 13.61 -5.19 0.01
N VAL A 231 13.88 -4.79 -1.24
CA VAL A 231 14.99 -3.87 -1.58
C VAL A 231 14.83 -2.57 -0.81
N PHE A 232 13.66 -1.91 -0.88
CA PHE A 232 13.44 -0.65 -0.18
C PHE A 232 13.48 -0.80 1.34
N GLU A 233 12.98 -1.91 1.89
CA GLU A 233 13.10 -2.24 3.31
C GLU A 233 14.57 -2.29 3.74
N VAL A 234 15.39 -3.07 3.03
CA VAL A 234 16.82 -3.27 3.34
C VAL A 234 17.62 -1.98 3.16
N GLU A 235 17.41 -1.25 2.07
CA GLU A 235 18.12 0.01 1.82
C GLU A 235 17.78 1.06 2.89
N ARG A 236 16.51 1.18 3.29
CA ARG A 236 16.11 2.08 4.37
C ARG A 236 16.81 1.72 5.68
N ALA A 237 16.79 0.45 6.08
CA ALA A 237 17.43 -0.02 7.30
C ALA A 237 18.94 0.27 7.29
N TYR A 238 19.61 0.04 6.16
CA TYR A 238 21.03 0.34 6.00
C TYR A 238 21.33 1.83 6.19
N TRP A 239 20.55 2.72 5.56
CA TRP A 239 20.78 4.17 5.67
C TRP A 239 20.42 4.75 7.04
N GLN A 240 19.43 4.19 7.73
CA GLN A 240 19.07 4.59 9.08
C GLN A 240 20.03 4.06 10.17
N SER A 241 20.79 3.00 9.87
CA SER A 241 21.77 2.42 10.78
C SER A 241 23.14 3.11 10.77
N ARG A 242 23.35 4.06 9.85
CA ARG A 242 24.59 4.81 9.68
C ARG A 242 24.47 6.21 10.26
#